data_AF-A0A031K3V0-F1
#
_entry.id   AF-A0A031K3V0-F1
#
_cell.length_a   1.000
_cell.length_b   1.000
_cell.length_c   1.000
_cell.angle_alpha   90.00
_cell.angle_beta   90.00
_cell.angle_gamma   90.00
#
_symmetry.space_group_name_H-M   'P 1'
#
loop_
_entity.id
_entity.type
_entity.pdbx_description
1 polymer ?
#
loop_
_entity_poly.entity_id
_entity_poly.type
_entity_poly.pdbx_seq_one_letter_code
_entity_poly.pdbx_strand_id
1 'polypeptide(L)' 'MRSMTRRALVLTQESAGHWFRRSLPPHVFTESLEEEDEDVEAARKWRLSGGDWRGFLTAYCASFVAITLFIA' A
#
# COMPACT_ATOMS: atom_id res chain seq x y z
N MET A 1 29.58 -0.02 30.73
CA MET A 1 28.55 0.32 29.72
C MET A 1 28.19 -0.96 28.98
N ARG A 2 26.95 -1.46 29.12
CA ARG A 2 26.51 -2.70 28.47
C ARG A 2 26.53 -2.51 26.95
N SER A 3 27.36 -3.28 26.25
CA SER A 3 27.33 -3.37 24.79
C SER A 3 25.95 -3.89 24.39
N MET A 4 25.08 -3.00 23.88
CA MET A 4 23.86 -3.43 23.21
C MET A 4 24.26 -4.05 21.88
N THR A 5 24.20 -5.38 21.81
CA THR A 5 24.33 -6.11 20.56
C THR A 5 23.19 -5.64 19.64
N ARG A 6 23.52 -4.77 18.68
CA ARG A 6 22.59 -4.39 17.62
C ARG A 6 22.27 -5.64 16.82
N ARG A 7 21.11 -6.24 17.09
CA ARG A 7 20.54 -7.27 16.22
C ARG A 7 20.23 -6.57 14.90
N ALA A 8 21.12 -6.73 13.93
CA ALA A 8 20.89 -6.27 12.58
C ALA A 8 19.56 -6.87 12.12
N LEU A 9 18.57 -6.01 11.91
CA LEU A 9 17.33 -6.42 11.29
C LEU A 9 17.74 -6.85 9.88
N VAL A 10 17.69 -8.16 9.62
CA VAL A 10 18.03 -8.76 8.33
C VAL A 10 16.97 -8.30 7.33
N LEU A 11 17.16 -7.09 6.82
CA LEU A 11 16.31 -6.43 5.82
C LEU A 11 16.62 -6.91 4.41
N THR A 12 17.62 -7.80 4.25
CA THR A 12 18.05 -8.29 2.95
C THR A 12 18.13 -9.82 2.97
N GLN A 13 17.63 -10.42 1.88
CA GLN A 13 17.61 -11.86 1.60
C GLN A 13 18.98 -12.54 1.74
N GLU A 14 20.07 -11.77 1.66
CA GLU A 14 21.43 -12.28 1.49
C GLU A 14 22.08 -12.79 2.79
N SER A 15 21.64 -12.30 3.96
CA SER A 15 22.27 -12.67 5.25
C SER A 15 21.54 -13.80 6.00
N ALA A 16 20.40 -14.26 5.49
CA ALA A 16 19.59 -15.33 6.07
C ALA A 16 19.94 -16.69 5.47
N GLY A 17 21.22 -17.09 5.53
CA GLY A 17 21.76 -18.39 5.08
C GLY A 17 21.23 -19.62 5.85
N HIS A 18 19.92 -19.70 6.06
CA HIS A 18 19.23 -20.80 6.71
C HIS A 18 19.20 -22.02 5.81
N TRP A 19 19.56 -23.18 6.37
CA TRP A 19 19.53 -24.48 5.68
C TRP A 19 18.19 -24.75 4.99
N PHE A 20 17.09 -24.33 5.62
CA PHE A 20 15.73 -24.44 5.10
C PHE A 20 15.52 -23.71 3.77
N ARG A 21 16.13 -22.53 3.55
CA ARG A 21 16.01 -21.82 2.27
C ARG A 21 16.85 -22.47 1.17
N ARG A 22 17.94 -23.17 1.53
CA ARG A 22 18.77 -23.92 0.58
C ARG A 22 18.07 -25.17 0.04
N SER A 23 17.11 -25.71 0.79
CA SER A 23 16.25 -26.81 0.34
C SER A 23 15.03 -26.36 -0.46
N LEU A 24 14.74 -25.06 -0.52
CA LEU A 24 13.56 -24.57 -1.23
C LEU A 24 13.82 -24.51 -2.75
N PRO A 25 12.89 -25.01 -3.58
CA PRO A 25 13.01 -24.93 -5.02
C PRO A 25 12.92 -23.48 -5.54
N PRO A 26 13.52 -23.18 -6.71
CA PRO A 26 13.65 -21.82 -7.24
C PRO A 26 12.31 -21.10 -7.49
N HIS A 27 11.23 -21.83 -7.80
CA HIS A 27 9.90 -21.24 -8.05
C HIS A 27 9.24 -20.63 -6.81
N VAL A 28 9.75 -20.89 -5.59
CA VAL A 28 9.26 -20.27 -4.35
C VAL A 28 9.78 -18.83 -4.20
N PHE A 29 10.86 -18.49 -4.90
CA PHE A 29 11.46 -17.15 -4.88
C PHE A 29 11.03 -16.30 -6.07
N THR A 30 10.37 -16.90 -7.06
CA THR A 30 9.73 -16.16 -8.14
C THR A 30 8.41 -15.63 -7.59
N GLU A 31 8.39 -14.34 -7.25
CA GLU A 31 7.14 -13.61 -7.09
C GLU A 31 6.32 -13.79 -8.37
N SER A 32 5.08 -14.27 -8.21
CA SER A 32 4.16 -14.46 -9.33
C SER A 32 3.86 -13.08 -9.89
N LEU A 33 4.25 -12.84 -11.14
CA LEU A 33 3.99 -11.59 -11.88
C LEU A 33 2.51 -11.17 -11.89
N GLU A 34 1.59 -12.06 -11.53
CA GLU A 34 0.16 -11.77 -11.36
C GLU A 34 -0.12 -10.78 -10.21
N GLU A 35 0.70 -10.76 -9.15
CA GLU A 35 0.55 -9.83 -8.02
C GLU A 35 1.00 -8.40 -8.39
N GLU A 36 1.97 -8.27 -9.31
CA GLU A 36 2.46 -6.98 -9.80
C GLU A 36 1.37 -6.24 -10.60
N ASP A 37 0.55 -6.98 -11.37
CA ASP A 37 -0.54 -6.41 -12.17
C ASP A 37 -1.68 -5.87 -11.29
N GLU A 38 -2.04 -6.59 -10.21
CA GLU A 38 -3.07 -6.13 -9.27
C GLU A 38 -2.65 -4.87 -8.49
N ASP A 39 -1.38 -4.79 -8.07
CA ASP A 39 -0.86 -3.61 -7.38
C ASP A 39 -0.80 -2.37 -8.28
N VAL A 40 -0.51 -2.56 -9.58
CA VAL A 40 -0.52 -1.47 -10.56
C VAL A 40 -1.94 -0.97 -10.83
N GLU A 41 -2.93 -1.87 -10.91
CA GLU A 41 -4.34 -1.48 -11.02
C GLU A 41 -4.85 -0.78 -9.76
N ALA A 42 -4.49 -1.26 -8.57
CA ALA A 42 -4.84 -0.65 -7.30
C ALA A 42 -4.22 0.76 -7.18
N ALA A 43 -2.96 0.92 -7.56
CA ALA A 43 -2.28 2.22 -7.59
C ALA A 43 -2.94 3.18 -8.60
N ARG A 44 -3.34 2.69 -9.79
CA ARG A 44 -4.05 3.49 -10.80
C ARG A 44 -5.43 3.92 -10.32
N LYS A 45 -6.17 3.02 -9.67
CA LYS A 45 -7.48 3.31 -9.07
C LYS A 45 -7.37 4.32 -7.91
N TRP A 46 -6.34 4.20 -7.08
CA TRP A 46 -6.02 5.20 -6.05
C TRP A 46 -5.63 6.54 -6.65
N ARG A 47 -4.92 6.58 -7.78
CA ARG A 47 -4.58 7.83 -8.47
C ARG A 47 -5.80 8.50 -9.11
N LEU A 48 -6.75 7.70 -9.61
CA LEU A 48 -8.01 8.17 -10.16
C LEU A 48 -9.00 8.61 -9.07
N SER A 49 -9.01 7.95 -7.92
CA SER A 49 -9.92 8.21 -6.80
C SER A 49 -9.37 9.20 -5.76
N GLY A 50 -8.05 9.26 -5.56
CA GLY A 50 -7.38 10.01 -4.51
C GLY A 50 -7.29 11.52 -4.76
N GLY A 51 -7.86 12.00 -5.86
CA GLY A 51 -7.86 13.40 -6.27
C GLY A 51 -9.22 13.93 -6.69
N ASP A 52 -10.34 13.30 -6.29
CA ASP A 52 -11.66 13.78 -6.68
C ASP A 52 -12.14 14.99 -5.85
N TRP A 53 -11.39 16.09 -5.97
CA TRP A 53 -11.77 17.41 -5.46
C TRP A 53 -13.13 17.85 -5.99
N ARG A 54 -13.51 17.37 -7.19
CA ARG A 54 -14.78 17.68 -7.83
C ARG A 54 -15.93 16.98 -7.12
N GLY A 55 -15.77 15.72 -6.74
CA GLY A 55 -16.72 14.99 -5.90
C GLY A 55 -16.91 15.65 -4.54
N PHE A 56 -15.81 16.04 -3.88
CA PHE A 56 -15.85 16.77 -2.60
C PHE A 56 -16.58 18.11 -2.72
N LEU A 57 -16.22 18.91 -3.73
CA LEU A 57 -16.85 20.22 -3.98
C LEU A 57 -18.34 20.08 -4.30
N THR A 58 -18.72 19.06 -5.06
CA THR A 58 -20.11 18.77 -5.40
C THR A 58 -20.91 18.41 -4.15
N ALA A 59 -20.40 17.53 -3.30
CA ALA A 59 -21.04 17.16 -2.04
C ALA A 59 -21.18 18.36 -1.09
N TYR A 60 -20.15 19.22 -1.03
CA TYR A 60 -20.16 20.45 -0.24
C TYR A 60 -21.24 21.43 -0.74
N CYS A 61 -21.27 21.73 -2.03
CA CYS A 61 -22.27 22.63 -2.62
C CYS A 61 -23.69 22.07 -2.45
N ALA A 62 -23.91 20.78 -2.68
CA ALA A 62 -25.22 20.15 -2.52
C ALA A 62 -25.71 20.26 -1.07
N SER A 63 -24.85 19.97 -0.09
CA SER A 63 -25.18 20.05 1.33
C SER A 63 -25.47 21.49 1.75
N PHE A 64 -24.66 22.45 1.28
CA PHE A 64 -24.85 23.86 1.57
C PHE A 64 -26.20 24.37 1.05
N VAL A 65 -26.52 24.08 -0.22
CA VAL A 65 -27.81 24.47 -0.83
C VAL A 65 -28.99 23.83 -0.09
N ALA A 66 -28.88 22.56 0.28
CA ALA A 66 -29.92 21.86 1.05
C ALA A 66 -30.18 22.53 2.41
N ILE A 67 -29.12 22.89 3.15
CA ILE A 67 -29.26 23.59 4.44
C ILE A 67 -29.86 24.98 4.24
N THR A 68 -29.41 25.74 3.23
CA THR A 68 -29.95 27.08 2.98
C THR A 68 -31.42 27.05 2.58
N LEU A 69 -31.84 26.06 1.78
CA LEU A 69 -33.25 25.87 1.39
C LEU A 69 -34.12 25.38 2.55
N PHE A 70 -33.54 24.62 3.48
CA PHE A 70 -34.27 24.17 4.67
C PHE A 70 -34.54 25.31 5.66
N ILE A 71 -33.61 26.27 5.74
CA ILE A 71 -33.69 27.40 6.68
C ILE A 71 -34.48 28.58 6.11
N ALA A 72 -34.44 28.80 4.79
CA ALA A 72 -35.19 29.85 4.11
C ALA A 72 -36.70 29.56 4.03
#